data_AF-A0A518CLS5-F1
#
_entry.id   AF-A0A518CLS5-F1
#
_cell.length_a   1.000
_cell.length_b   1.000
_cell.length_c   1.000
_cell.angle_alpha   90.00
_cell.angle_beta   90.00
_cell.angle_gamma   90.00
#
_symmetry.space_group_name_H-M   'P 1'
#
loop_
_entity.id
_entity.type
_entity.pdbx_description
1 polymer ?
#
loop_
_entity_poly.entity_id
_entity_poly.type
_entity_poly.pdbx_seq_one_letter_code
_entity_poly.pdbx_strand_id
1 'polypeptide(L)'
;MPSYLIDILKRNESLFFMRRLLICCLILFATDLPVSADELHKIDPLVRVIDLNIGEEATVPLCDGSECTVKLLELKEHRDPIRLAVRSSDLKLLVDGEEVHLKGGCYLLPKPVGSVKIDCTVTKGLNSNGTPAFWGLKKDARFRLWPVDSPLVTPGTMIYPVKQDWLATRTWFDNETVDGGNSILKRIYYHSGLDIGASEGLVEVIAATDALVVQRGEEVLEGHREGTPTSPRYDVVYLLDGRGWYYRYSHLKEIDPAIQPGTFIKMGTRIGTAGKEGASGGWSHLHFEMKSKQPSGEWGTQAGYAIMREICIRDEGLNIIANARPGHFIVAGQETTLDGSRSWSAEGDLLYEWIFDDGTTEKSPQFSKVYPQPGYFTETLKVSDEEGNVDYDFTSVIVLDPKDLQHYPPSLNANYYPSQNLKAGDEITFKVRAFRMQGGKEEWDFGDGSPVFVTESPSDSKPFDPDGYAVVKHQYNQPGNYIVTVRRTSTDGYPATTRLHIPVGK
;
A
#
# COMPACT_ATOMS: atom_id res chain seq x y z
N MET A 1 66.96 5.24 17.87
CA MET A 1 68.11 5.05 18.79
C MET A 1 67.81 3.83 19.65
N PRO A 2 68.80 2.96 19.92
CA PRO A 2 68.75 1.57 19.42
C PRO A 2 68.91 0.49 20.50
N SER A 3 69.05 -0.77 20.04
CA SER A 3 69.69 -1.97 20.66
C SER A 3 68.78 -2.90 21.50
N TYR A 4 68.76 -4.24 21.39
CA TYR A 4 69.77 -5.31 21.09
C TYR A 4 69.05 -6.54 20.45
N LEU A 5 69.55 -7.31 19.45
CA LEU A 5 70.56 -8.43 19.45
C LEU A 5 70.36 -9.44 20.63
N ILE A 6 70.51 -10.78 20.58
CA ILE A 6 70.92 -11.85 19.63
C ILE A 6 70.70 -13.22 20.37
N ASP A 7 70.51 -14.34 19.64
CA ASP A 7 71.11 -15.68 19.84
C ASP A 7 70.19 -16.80 19.27
N ILE A 8 70.46 -17.52 18.17
CA ILE A 8 71.58 -18.38 17.72
C ILE A 8 71.53 -19.85 18.23
N LEU A 9 71.03 -20.69 17.30
CA LEU A 9 71.51 -22.02 16.83
C LEU A 9 71.72 -23.18 17.82
N LYS A 10 71.14 -24.35 17.45
CA LYS A 10 71.93 -25.58 17.21
C LYS A 10 71.21 -26.59 16.30
N ARG A 11 71.96 -27.02 15.27
CA ARG A 11 71.68 -28.04 14.25
C ARG A 11 71.69 -29.46 14.83
N ASN A 12 71.01 -30.40 14.16
CA ASN A 12 71.63 -31.67 13.77
C ASN A 12 70.90 -32.33 12.59
N GLU A 13 71.71 -32.87 11.68
CA GLU A 13 71.34 -33.41 10.35
C GLU A 13 71.16 -34.93 10.33
N SER A 14 70.65 -35.41 9.18
CA SER A 14 70.93 -36.70 8.47
C SER A 14 69.97 -37.86 8.76
N LEU A 15 69.50 -38.70 7.79
CA LEU A 15 69.49 -38.75 6.32
C LEU A 15 68.59 -39.95 5.89
N PHE A 16 68.18 -40.03 4.60
CA PHE A 16 67.49 -41.13 3.86
C PHE A 16 65.96 -41.28 4.03
N PHE A 17 65.09 -41.42 3.01
CA PHE A 17 65.23 -42.04 1.67
C PHE A 17 64.20 -41.48 0.63
N MET A 18 64.68 -41.19 -0.57
CA MET A 18 64.08 -41.16 -1.93
C MET A 18 62.54 -41.36 -2.16
N ARG A 19 61.87 -40.40 -2.85
CA ARG A 19 61.28 -40.53 -4.21
C ARG A 19 60.47 -39.29 -4.68
N ARG A 20 60.92 -38.73 -5.81
CA ARG A 20 60.19 -38.10 -6.95
C ARG A 20 58.92 -37.25 -6.69
N LEU A 21 58.97 -35.95 -7.01
CA LEU A 21 58.45 -35.36 -8.27
C LEU A 21 58.76 -33.84 -8.28
N LEU A 22 59.30 -33.33 -9.39
CA LEU A 22 59.47 -31.90 -9.63
C LEU A 22 58.20 -31.40 -10.34
N ILE A 23 57.42 -30.51 -9.72
CA ILE A 23 56.43 -29.70 -10.44
C ILE A 23 56.53 -28.27 -9.91
N CYS A 24 56.87 -27.36 -10.82
CA CYS A 24 56.89 -25.93 -10.63
C CYS A 24 55.56 -25.42 -10.06
N CYS A 25 55.62 -24.66 -8.97
CA CYS A 25 54.50 -23.86 -8.51
C CYS A 25 54.20 -22.76 -9.56
N LEU A 26 53.26 -23.04 -10.46
CA LEU A 26 52.49 -21.99 -11.13
C LEU A 26 51.61 -21.35 -10.06
N ILE A 27 51.96 -20.13 -9.68
CA ILE A 27 51.06 -19.21 -8.98
C ILE A 27 49.92 -18.92 -9.96
N LEU A 28 48.81 -19.65 -9.83
CA LEU A 28 47.55 -19.26 -10.42
C LEU A 28 47.10 -18.00 -9.69
N PHE A 29 47.33 -16.84 -10.31
CA PHE A 29 46.43 -15.72 -10.13
C PHE A 29 45.05 -16.23 -10.50
N ALA A 30 44.22 -16.52 -9.51
CA ALA A 30 42.78 -16.53 -9.71
C ALA A 30 42.44 -15.08 -10.08
N THR A 31 42.41 -14.79 -11.38
CA THR A 31 41.70 -13.63 -11.89
C THR A 31 40.28 -13.81 -11.41
N ASP A 32 39.83 -12.90 -10.55
CA ASP A 32 38.42 -12.69 -10.29
C ASP A 32 37.70 -12.72 -11.64
N LEU A 33 36.96 -13.80 -11.88
CA LEU A 33 35.98 -13.79 -12.96
C LEU A 33 35.05 -12.63 -12.62
N PRO A 34 34.79 -11.70 -13.54
CA PRO A 34 33.82 -10.66 -13.27
C PRO A 34 32.51 -11.38 -12.96
N VAL A 35 31.96 -11.13 -11.77
CA VAL A 35 30.53 -11.36 -11.54
C VAL A 35 29.85 -10.68 -12.71
N SER A 36 29.21 -11.47 -13.57
CA SER A 36 28.40 -10.96 -14.67
C SER A 36 27.52 -9.85 -14.08
N ALA A 37 27.65 -8.63 -14.62
CA ALA A 37 26.70 -7.58 -14.34
C ALA A 37 25.36 -8.11 -14.87
N ASP A 38 24.51 -8.63 -13.97
CA ASP A 38 23.16 -9.06 -14.35
C ASP A 38 22.43 -7.80 -14.82
N GLU A 39 22.45 -7.57 -16.13
CA GLU A 39 21.69 -6.49 -16.75
C GLU A 39 20.22 -6.67 -16.38
N LEU A 40 19.60 -5.57 -15.98
CA LEU A 40 18.19 -5.53 -15.68
C LEU A 40 17.41 -5.94 -16.93
N HIS A 41 16.79 -7.13 -16.89
CA HIS A 41 16.05 -7.66 -18.03
C HIS A 41 14.91 -6.69 -18.40
N LYS A 42 14.91 -6.20 -19.64
CA LYS A 42 13.90 -5.25 -20.12
C LYS A 42 12.51 -5.92 -20.16
N ILE A 43 11.51 -5.24 -19.64
CA ILE A 43 10.11 -5.67 -19.64
C ILE A 43 9.30 -4.61 -20.38
N ASP A 44 8.58 -4.99 -21.43
CA ASP A 44 7.56 -4.10 -22.01
C ASP A 44 6.32 -4.12 -21.10
N PRO A 45 5.90 -2.99 -20.50
CA PRO A 45 4.68 -2.96 -19.70
C PRO A 45 3.48 -3.37 -20.56
N LEU A 46 2.55 -4.16 -20.01
CA LEU A 46 1.32 -4.53 -20.72
C LEU A 46 0.37 -3.33 -20.85
N VAL A 47 0.37 -2.46 -19.83
CA VAL A 47 -0.46 -1.26 -19.81
C VAL A 47 -0.05 -0.27 -20.91
N ARG A 48 -1.05 0.32 -21.56
CA ARG A 48 -0.91 1.52 -22.39
C ARG A 48 -1.59 2.68 -21.69
N VAL A 49 -0.94 3.85 -21.69
CA VAL A 49 -1.45 5.03 -20.98
C VAL A 49 -1.64 6.15 -21.97
N ILE A 50 -2.83 6.74 -21.97
CA ILE A 50 -3.13 7.96 -22.73
C ILE A 50 -3.72 9.02 -21.81
N ASP A 51 -3.43 10.27 -22.13
CA ASP A 51 -4.07 11.42 -21.52
C ASP A 51 -4.92 12.09 -22.61
N LEU A 52 -6.17 12.44 -22.31
CA LEU A 52 -7.10 13.08 -23.25
C LEU A 52 -7.73 14.34 -22.64
N ASN A 53 -7.91 15.37 -23.47
CA ASN A 53 -8.85 16.46 -23.19
C ASN A 53 -10.27 16.07 -23.62
N ILE A 54 -11.27 16.72 -23.07
CA ILE A 54 -12.65 16.58 -23.54
C ILE A 54 -12.71 16.95 -25.03
N GLY A 55 -13.29 16.06 -25.83
CA GLY A 55 -13.39 16.14 -27.29
C GLY A 55 -12.20 15.53 -28.05
N GLU A 56 -11.10 15.19 -27.36
CA GLU A 56 -9.90 14.60 -27.97
C GLU A 56 -10.04 13.08 -28.13
N GLU A 57 -9.47 12.57 -29.22
CA GLU A 57 -9.43 11.15 -29.59
C GLU A 57 -7.97 10.70 -29.79
N ALA A 58 -7.67 9.46 -29.42
CA ALA A 58 -6.38 8.84 -29.69
C ALA A 58 -6.56 7.37 -30.10
N THR A 59 -5.76 6.92 -31.07
CA THR A 59 -5.58 5.51 -31.41
C THR A 59 -4.37 4.95 -30.66
N VAL A 60 -4.57 3.83 -29.96
CA VAL A 60 -3.62 3.26 -29.01
C VAL A 60 -3.19 1.87 -29.47
N PRO A 61 -1.91 1.67 -29.84
CA PRO A 61 -1.39 0.32 -30.10
C PRO A 61 -1.16 -0.44 -28.80
N LEU A 62 -1.73 -1.65 -28.70
CA LEU A 62 -1.67 -2.51 -27.52
C LEU A 62 -0.50 -3.51 -27.60
N CYS A 63 -0.23 -4.20 -26.49
CA CYS A 63 0.89 -5.13 -26.37
C CYS A 63 0.74 -6.43 -27.18
N ASP A 64 -0.48 -6.76 -27.62
CA ASP A 64 -0.77 -7.92 -28.48
C ASP A 64 -0.76 -7.58 -29.98
N GLY A 65 -0.43 -6.33 -30.34
CA GLY A 65 -0.41 -5.83 -31.71
C GLY A 65 -1.76 -5.34 -32.24
N SER A 66 -2.84 -5.44 -31.45
CA SER A 66 -4.11 -4.79 -31.77
C SER A 66 -4.07 -3.27 -31.50
N GLU A 67 -5.07 -2.53 -31.98
CA GLU A 67 -5.21 -1.10 -31.74
C GLU A 67 -6.62 -0.79 -31.24
N CYS A 68 -6.76 0.26 -30.43
CA CYS A 68 -8.04 0.74 -29.90
C CYS A 68 -8.11 2.26 -30.00
N THR A 69 -9.25 2.80 -30.45
CA THR A 69 -9.49 4.24 -30.49
C THR A 69 -10.33 4.67 -29.30
N VAL A 70 -9.86 5.67 -28.54
CA VAL A 70 -10.56 6.23 -27.38
C VAL A 70 -10.78 7.72 -27.56
N LYS A 71 -12.01 8.17 -27.35
CA LYS A 71 -12.38 9.59 -27.30
C LYS A 71 -13.04 9.94 -25.99
N LEU A 72 -12.59 11.01 -25.34
CA LEU A 72 -13.26 11.55 -24.16
C LEU A 72 -14.39 12.48 -24.59
N LEU A 73 -15.64 12.15 -24.28
CA LEU A 73 -16.81 12.97 -24.62
C LEU A 73 -17.17 13.93 -23.49
N GLU A 74 -17.21 13.43 -22.25
CA GLU A 74 -17.61 14.22 -21.08
C GLU A 74 -16.83 13.79 -19.83
N LEU A 75 -16.56 14.74 -18.94
CA LEU A 75 -16.01 14.51 -17.60
C LEU A 75 -16.76 15.37 -16.60
N LYS A 76 -17.30 14.74 -15.56
CA LYS A 76 -17.94 15.39 -14.42
C LYS A 76 -17.30 14.93 -13.12
N GLU A 77 -16.69 15.85 -12.39
CA GLU A 77 -16.11 15.57 -11.06
C GLU A 77 -17.12 15.90 -9.96
N HIS A 78 -17.20 15.03 -8.95
CA HIS A 78 -18.00 15.24 -7.75
C HIS A 78 -17.10 15.63 -6.60
N ARG A 79 -17.39 16.78 -5.98
CA ARG A 79 -16.58 17.36 -4.92
C ARG A 79 -17.33 17.39 -3.60
N ASP A 80 -16.64 17.11 -2.50
CA ASP A 80 -17.25 17.23 -1.17
C ASP A 80 -17.51 18.71 -0.81
N PRO A 81 -18.57 19.00 -0.04
CA PRO A 81 -18.93 20.38 0.29
C PRO A 81 -18.04 21.05 1.35
N ILE A 82 -17.11 20.31 1.97
CA ILE A 82 -16.31 20.77 3.11
C ILE A 82 -14.99 21.37 2.62
N ARG A 83 -14.24 20.61 1.83
CA ARG A 83 -12.90 20.94 1.31
C ARG A 83 -12.89 21.14 -0.21
N LEU A 84 -14.00 20.84 -0.90
CA LEU A 84 -14.09 20.79 -2.36
C LEU A 84 -13.14 19.74 -2.97
N ALA A 85 -12.80 18.67 -2.22
CA ALA A 85 -11.96 17.60 -2.74
C ALA A 85 -12.78 16.73 -3.71
N VAL A 86 -12.16 16.31 -4.82
CA VAL A 86 -12.75 15.35 -5.75
C VAL A 86 -12.86 14.01 -5.04
N ARG A 87 -14.08 13.46 -4.96
CA ARG A 87 -14.37 12.16 -4.34
C ARG A 87 -14.60 11.08 -5.38
N SER A 88 -15.10 11.47 -6.56
CA SER A 88 -15.31 10.60 -7.70
C SER A 88 -15.47 11.43 -8.97
N SER A 89 -15.47 10.77 -10.12
CA SER A 89 -15.81 11.35 -11.40
C SER A 89 -16.66 10.41 -12.25
N ASP A 90 -17.56 10.97 -13.04
CA ASP A 90 -18.25 10.27 -14.12
C ASP A 90 -17.63 10.72 -15.45
N LEU A 91 -17.34 9.75 -16.32
CA LEU A 91 -16.78 9.97 -17.64
C LEU A 91 -17.66 9.31 -18.70
N LYS A 92 -17.77 9.97 -19.84
CA LYS A 92 -18.40 9.44 -21.04
C LYS A 92 -17.37 9.36 -22.15
N LEU A 93 -17.22 8.18 -22.75
CA LEU A 93 -16.21 7.88 -23.76
C LEU A 93 -16.84 7.33 -25.04
N LEU A 94 -16.12 7.42 -26.16
CA LEU A 94 -16.23 6.44 -27.24
C LEU A 94 -15.00 5.53 -27.20
N VAL A 95 -15.20 4.22 -27.24
CA VAL A 95 -14.14 3.21 -27.34
C VAL A 95 -14.45 2.36 -28.57
N ASP A 96 -13.62 2.46 -29.61
CA ASP A 96 -13.88 1.87 -30.94
C ASP A 96 -15.28 2.19 -31.51
N GLY A 97 -15.76 3.40 -31.22
CA GLY A 97 -17.09 3.88 -31.62
C GLY A 97 -18.24 3.46 -30.69
N GLU A 98 -18.00 2.61 -29.69
CA GLU A 98 -18.98 2.26 -28.65
C GLU A 98 -19.01 3.33 -27.56
N GLU A 99 -20.20 3.84 -27.23
CA GLU A 99 -20.39 4.79 -26.14
C GLU A 99 -20.33 4.08 -24.78
N VAL A 100 -19.40 4.50 -23.93
CA VAL A 100 -19.18 3.90 -22.61
C VAL A 100 -19.22 4.93 -21.51
N HIS A 101 -19.93 4.58 -20.43
CA HIS A 101 -19.87 5.29 -19.15
C HIS A 101 -18.86 4.61 -18.22
N LEU A 102 -17.88 5.38 -17.76
CA LEU A 102 -16.92 4.96 -16.74
C LEU A 102 -17.06 5.84 -15.50
N LYS A 103 -16.81 5.26 -14.34
CA LYS A 103 -16.52 6.02 -13.13
C LYS A 103 -15.01 6.11 -12.96
N GLY A 104 -14.50 7.28 -12.59
CA GLY A 104 -13.16 7.48 -12.09
C GLY A 104 -13.18 7.67 -10.57
N GLY A 105 -12.11 7.26 -9.91
CA GLY A 105 -12.00 7.32 -8.45
C GLY A 105 -11.25 6.12 -7.88
N CYS A 106 -11.17 6.09 -6.55
CA CYS A 106 -10.46 5.03 -5.83
C CYS A 106 -11.22 3.69 -5.92
N TYR A 107 -10.49 2.59 -5.83
CA TYR A 107 -11.04 1.23 -5.69
C TYR A 107 -11.83 0.67 -6.89
N LEU A 108 -11.77 1.34 -8.04
CA LEU A 108 -12.38 0.86 -9.28
C LEU A 108 -11.40 -0.01 -10.07
N LEU A 109 -11.92 -1.02 -10.75
CA LEU A 109 -11.15 -1.92 -11.60
C LEU A 109 -11.30 -1.54 -13.08
N PRO A 110 -10.30 -1.82 -13.93
CA PRO A 110 -10.46 -1.76 -15.38
C PRO A 110 -11.70 -2.51 -15.84
N LYS A 111 -12.54 -1.83 -16.62
CA LYS A 111 -13.79 -2.38 -17.15
C LYS A 111 -13.55 -2.95 -18.56
N PRO A 112 -14.01 -4.17 -18.87
CA PRO A 112 -13.99 -4.68 -20.23
C PRO A 112 -14.94 -3.85 -21.12
N VAL A 113 -14.46 -3.49 -22.32
CA VAL A 113 -15.18 -2.77 -23.36
C VAL A 113 -14.67 -3.29 -24.70
N GLY A 114 -15.51 -4.02 -25.44
CA GLY A 114 -15.10 -4.67 -26.69
C GLY A 114 -13.86 -5.54 -26.52
N SER A 115 -12.79 -5.23 -27.26
CA SER A 115 -11.51 -5.95 -27.25
C SER A 115 -10.52 -5.47 -26.18
N VAL A 116 -10.85 -4.44 -25.40
CA VAL A 116 -9.96 -3.87 -24.38
C VAL A 116 -10.57 -3.93 -22.99
N LYS A 117 -9.73 -3.71 -21.99
CA LYS A 117 -10.18 -3.20 -20.69
C LYS A 117 -9.56 -1.85 -20.42
N ILE A 118 -10.36 -0.96 -19.84
CA ILE A 118 -10.04 0.45 -19.67
C ILE A 118 -10.46 0.96 -18.29
N ASP A 119 -9.63 1.81 -17.68
CA ASP A 119 -10.02 2.62 -16.52
C ASP A 119 -9.62 4.09 -16.68
N CYS A 120 -10.09 4.91 -15.73
CA CYS A 120 -9.64 6.29 -15.56
C CYS A 120 -9.14 6.47 -14.12
N THR A 121 -7.82 6.57 -13.96
CA THR A 121 -7.21 6.64 -12.61
C THR A 121 -7.21 8.05 -12.05
N VAL A 122 -7.03 9.07 -12.89
CA VAL A 122 -6.88 10.46 -12.45
C VAL A 122 -7.48 11.45 -13.42
N THR A 123 -8.02 12.53 -12.86
CA THR A 123 -8.59 13.67 -13.59
C THR A 123 -7.87 14.96 -13.20
N LYS A 124 -7.96 15.99 -14.05
CA LYS A 124 -7.30 17.28 -13.81
C LYS A 124 -7.69 17.94 -12.49
N GLY A 125 -8.88 17.65 -11.95
CA GLY A 125 -9.34 18.23 -10.70
C GLY A 125 -8.56 17.79 -9.48
N LEU A 126 -7.87 16.66 -9.55
CA LEU A 126 -6.91 16.27 -8.51
C LEU A 126 -5.74 17.27 -8.46
N ASN A 127 -5.35 17.86 -9.60
CA ASN A 127 -4.30 18.90 -9.65
C ASN A 127 -4.80 20.30 -9.29
N SER A 128 -6.12 20.58 -9.34
CA SER A 128 -6.62 21.95 -9.20
C SER A 128 -6.51 22.48 -7.76
N ASN A 129 -6.86 21.65 -6.78
CA ASN A 129 -6.71 21.93 -5.35
C ASN A 129 -5.82 20.92 -4.62
N GLY A 130 -5.32 19.90 -5.32
CA GLY A 130 -4.35 18.95 -4.79
C GLY A 130 -2.95 19.53 -4.65
N THR A 131 -2.22 19.10 -3.64
CA THR A 131 -0.81 19.38 -3.45
C THR A 131 -0.14 18.28 -2.63
N PRO A 132 1.07 17.85 -3.00
CA PRO A 132 1.72 18.03 -4.31
C PRO A 132 0.94 17.40 -5.49
N ALA A 133 1.31 17.73 -6.73
CA ALA A 133 0.77 17.14 -7.94
C ALA A 133 1.61 15.91 -8.36
N PHE A 134 1.14 14.70 -8.03
CA PHE A 134 1.95 13.48 -8.14
C PHE A 134 1.82 12.73 -9.46
N TRP A 135 0.92 13.14 -10.35
CA TRP A 135 0.52 12.30 -11.49
C TRP A 135 1.11 12.73 -12.83
N GLY A 136 1.73 13.91 -12.94
CA GLY A 136 2.22 14.42 -14.23
C GLY A 136 1.13 14.47 -15.31
N LEU A 137 -0.13 14.73 -14.92
CA LEU A 137 -1.27 14.85 -15.83
C LEU A 137 -1.42 16.31 -16.28
N LYS A 138 -1.37 16.54 -17.60
CA LYS A 138 -1.57 17.89 -18.21
C LYS A 138 -2.91 18.07 -18.90
N LYS A 139 -3.62 16.98 -19.17
CA LYS A 139 -4.93 16.97 -19.85
C LYS A 139 -6.05 16.69 -18.85
N ASP A 140 -7.29 16.60 -19.34
CA ASP A 140 -8.46 16.47 -18.50
C ASP A 140 -8.54 15.14 -17.73
N ALA A 141 -8.13 14.03 -18.35
CA ALA A 141 -8.14 12.71 -17.72
C ALA A 141 -7.04 11.78 -18.27
N ARG A 142 -6.63 10.81 -17.45
CA ARG A 142 -5.74 9.71 -17.82
C ARG A 142 -6.51 8.40 -17.90
N PHE A 143 -6.28 7.67 -18.98
CA PHE A 143 -6.82 6.33 -19.20
C PHE A 143 -5.69 5.32 -19.27
N ARG A 144 -5.94 4.13 -18.73
CA ARG A 144 -5.08 2.97 -18.89
C ARG A 144 -5.82 1.90 -19.67
N LEU A 145 -5.12 1.26 -20.59
CA LEU A 145 -5.66 0.26 -21.51
C LEU A 145 -4.82 -1.00 -21.51
N TRP A 146 -5.50 -2.13 -21.67
CA TRP A 146 -4.93 -3.45 -21.91
C TRP A 146 -5.83 -4.19 -22.91
N PRO A 147 -5.31 -5.19 -23.64
CA PRO A 147 -6.17 -6.19 -24.25
C PRO A 147 -7.11 -6.80 -23.21
N VAL A 148 -8.35 -7.10 -23.58
CA VAL A 148 -9.42 -7.47 -22.63
C VAL A 148 -9.03 -8.64 -21.70
N ASP A 149 -8.38 -9.66 -22.27
CA ASP A 149 -7.96 -10.87 -21.55
C ASP A 149 -6.52 -10.82 -21.01
N SER A 150 -5.77 -9.73 -21.26
CA SER A 150 -4.39 -9.59 -20.78
C SER A 150 -4.36 -9.42 -19.26
N PRO A 151 -3.41 -9.97 -18.50
CA PRO A 151 -3.21 -9.54 -17.11
C PRO A 151 -2.84 -8.05 -17.04
N LEU A 152 -3.03 -7.41 -15.88
CA LEU A 152 -2.70 -6.00 -15.66
C LEU A 152 -1.18 -5.78 -15.58
N VAL A 153 -0.46 -6.78 -15.08
CA VAL A 153 1.01 -6.83 -15.06
C VAL A 153 1.49 -8.22 -15.49
N THR A 154 2.63 -8.31 -16.15
CA THR A 154 3.21 -9.60 -16.57
C THR A 154 3.35 -10.54 -15.36
N PRO A 155 2.76 -11.75 -15.39
CA PRO A 155 2.87 -12.68 -14.27
C PRO A 155 4.33 -13.00 -13.92
N GLY A 156 4.63 -13.15 -12.63
CA GLY A 156 5.98 -13.47 -12.14
C GLY A 156 6.98 -12.31 -12.17
N THR A 157 6.54 -11.09 -12.47
CA THR A 157 7.43 -9.90 -12.54
C THR A 157 7.09 -8.82 -11.51
N MET A 158 6.12 -9.09 -10.63
CA MET A 158 5.79 -8.26 -9.48
C MET A 158 5.07 -9.08 -8.40
N ILE A 159 5.39 -8.84 -7.13
CA ILE A 159 4.74 -9.40 -5.94
C ILE A 159 4.34 -8.31 -4.93
N TYR A 160 3.54 -8.67 -3.93
CA TYR A 160 3.21 -7.79 -2.80
C TYR A 160 4.47 -7.42 -1.99
N PRO A 161 4.71 -6.14 -1.65
CA PRO A 161 6.02 -5.69 -1.14
C PRO A 161 6.23 -5.89 0.37
N VAL A 162 5.36 -6.65 1.05
CA VAL A 162 5.50 -6.97 2.48
C VAL A 162 5.17 -8.43 2.75
N LYS A 163 5.78 -9.01 3.78
CA LYS A 163 5.41 -10.35 4.29
C LYS A 163 4.26 -10.24 5.30
N GLN A 164 3.07 -10.01 4.77
CA GLN A 164 1.82 -9.84 5.50
C GLN A 164 0.68 -10.12 4.51
N ASP A 165 -0.42 -10.71 4.97
CA ASP A 165 -1.62 -10.91 4.14
C ASP A 165 -2.18 -9.58 3.63
N TRP A 166 -2.76 -9.63 2.42
CA TRP A 166 -3.45 -8.51 1.81
C TRP A 166 -4.52 -7.94 2.74
N LEU A 167 -4.48 -6.61 2.94
CA LEU A 167 -5.43 -5.87 3.79
C LEU A 167 -5.51 -6.35 5.25
N ALA A 168 -4.50 -7.03 5.77
CA ALA A 168 -4.46 -7.43 7.19
C ALA A 168 -4.67 -6.23 8.14
N THR A 169 -4.17 -5.05 7.78
CA THR A 169 -4.40 -3.82 8.53
C THR A 169 -4.76 -2.67 7.61
N ARG A 170 -5.09 -1.50 8.18
CA ARG A 170 -5.47 -0.31 7.44
C ARG A 170 -4.52 -0.06 6.26
N THR A 171 -5.07 -0.07 5.05
CA THR A 171 -4.33 0.23 3.82
C THR A 171 -4.96 1.44 3.14
N TRP A 172 -4.13 2.40 2.72
CA TRP A 172 -4.55 3.48 1.82
C TRP A 172 -4.01 3.26 0.42
N PHE A 173 -4.81 3.61 -0.56
CA PHE A 173 -4.52 3.47 -1.97
C PHE A 173 -4.31 4.83 -2.64
N ASP A 174 -3.88 4.78 -3.89
CA ASP A 174 -3.62 5.97 -4.67
C ASP A 174 -4.91 6.76 -4.92
N ASN A 175 -4.77 8.08 -4.95
CA ASN A 175 -5.82 9.07 -5.14
C ASN A 175 -6.80 9.23 -3.99
N GLU A 176 -6.68 8.45 -2.92
CA GLU A 176 -7.49 8.68 -1.72
C GLU A 176 -7.21 10.06 -1.14
N THR A 177 -8.27 10.76 -0.77
CA THR A 177 -8.16 12.03 -0.06
C THR A 177 -7.63 11.78 1.34
N VAL A 178 -6.49 12.39 1.67
CA VAL A 178 -5.96 12.36 3.03
C VAL A 178 -6.82 13.29 3.89
N ASP A 179 -7.84 12.68 4.50
CA ASP A 179 -8.72 13.28 5.50
C ASP A 179 -8.19 12.93 6.89
N GLY A 180 -7.04 13.51 7.21
CA GLY A 180 -6.37 13.30 8.48
C GLY A 180 -5.35 14.40 8.73
N GLY A 181 -5.01 14.60 10.00
CA GLY A 181 -4.15 15.70 10.46
C GLY A 181 -4.78 16.40 11.65
N ASN A 182 -4.22 17.55 12.05
CA ASN A 182 -4.75 18.33 13.19
C ASN A 182 -5.85 19.31 12.76
N SER A 183 -5.81 19.81 11.53
CA SER A 183 -6.76 20.80 11.02
C SER A 183 -7.19 20.49 9.59
N ILE A 184 -8.39 20.95 9.24
CA ILE A 184 -9.00 20.74 7.93
C ILE A 184 -8.47 21.77 6.95
N LEU A 185 -7.69 21.30 5.98
CA LEU A 185 -7.02 22.16 5.00
C LEU A 185 -7.82 22.24 3.68
N LYS A 186 -7.88 23.44 3.11
CA LYS A 186 -8.46 23.68 1.77
C LYS A 186 -7.63 23.06 0.64
N ARG A 187 -6.31 22.97 0.86
CA ARG A 187 -5.41 22.24 -0.04
C ARG A 187 -5.52 20.76 0.30
N ILE A 188 -5.74 19.95 -0.73
CA ILE A 188 -5.98 18.52 -0.57
C ILE A 188 -4.66 17.80 -0.79
N TYR A 189 -4.29 16.91 0.10
CA TYR A 189 -3.32 15.89 -0.25
C TYR A 189 -4.11 14.69 -0.75
N TYR A 190 -4.09 14.44 -2.06
CA TYR A 190 -4.53 13.15 -2.58
C TYR A 190 -3.32 12.23 -2.55
N HIS A 191 -3.49 11.08 -1.90
CA HIS A 191 -2.44 10.14 -1.63
C HIS A 191 -1.82 9.61 -2.93
N SER A 192 -0.50 9.43 -2.93
CA SER A 192 0.26 8.96 -4.09
C SER A 192 0.89 7.61 -3.74
N GLY A 193 0.49 6.53 -4.41
CA GLY A 193 0.97 5.19 -4.10
C GLY A 193 0.11 4.50 -3.05
N LEU A 194 0.68 3.55 -2.34
CA LEU A 194 0.00 2.62 -1.45
C LEU A 194 0.61 2.70 -0.05
N ASP A 195 -0.19 3.04 0.96
CA ASP A 195 0.23 2.91 2.36
C ASP A 195 -0.27 1.57 2.87
N ILE A 196 0.58 0.56 2.86
CA ILE A 196 0.29 -0.77 3.38
C ILE A 196 0.54 -0.76 4.88
N GLY A 197 -0.53 -0.76 5.67
CA GLY A 197 -0.42 -0.75 7.13
C GLY A 197 0.38 -1.93 7.66
N ALA A 198 1.16 -1.67 8.71
CA ALA A 198 2.08 -2.64 9.25
C ALA A 198 2.29 -2.46 10.75
N SER A 199 2.50 -3.56 11.46
CA SER A 199 2.95 -3.51 12.85
C SER A 199 4.39 -3.01 12.95
N GLU A 200 4.59 -1.89 13.67
CA GLU A 200 5.87 -1.17 13.70
C GLU A 200 7.05 -2.08 14.07
N GLY A 201 8.02 -2.15 13.15
CA GLY A 201 9.27 -2.91 13.30
C GLY A 201 9.13 -4.44 13.18
N LEU A 202 7.92 -4.96 12.92
CA LEU A 202 7.67 -6.41 12.88
C LEU A 202 7.43 -6.93 11.46
N VAL A 203 6.84 -6.12 10.58
CA VAL A 203 6.54 -6.53 9.21
C VAL A 203 7.76 -6.33 8.31
N GLU A 204 8.21 -7.43 7.70
CA GLU A 204 9.31 -7.41 6.73
C GLU A 204 8.86 -6.78 5.41
N VAL A 205 9.65 -5.84 4.91
CA VAL A 205 9.48 -5.22 3.59
C VAL A 205 10.43 -5.91 2.61
N ILE A 206 9.91 -6.28 1.45
CA ILE A 206 10.64 -7.02 0.41
C ILE A 206 10.55 -6.30 -0.94
N ALA A 207 11.51 -6.56 -1.83
CA ALA A 207 11.52 -6.02 -3.17
C ALA A 207 10.34 -6.59 -3.98
N ALA A 208 9.45 -5.74 -4.45
CA ALA A 208 8.30 -6.12 -5.27
C ALA A 208 8.69 -6.67 -6.65
N THR A 209 9.90 -6.42 -7.14
CA THR A 209 10.38 -6.79 -8.48
C THR A 209 11.89 -6.98 -8.46
N ASP A 210 12.43 -7.70 -9.46
CA ASP A 210 13.85 -7.60 -9.81
C ASP A 210 14.16 -6.13 -10.14
N ALA A 211 15.25 -5.61 -9.58
CA ALA A 211 15.56 -4.19 -9.69
C ALA A 211 17.03 -3.83 -9.46
N LEU A 212 17.43 -2.69 -10.02
CA LEU A 212 18.59 -1.93 -9.60
C LEU A 212 18.23 -1.06 -8.39
N VAL A 213 19.03 -1.11 -7.33
CA VAL A 213 18.94 -0.15 -6.22
C VAL A 213 19.51 1.18 -6.70
N VAL A 214 18.69 2.23 -6.75
CA VAL A 214 19.11 3.56 -7.23
C VAL A 214 19.27 4.58 -6.11
N GLN A 215 18.59 4.37 -4.98
CA GLN A 215 18.73 5.19 -3.77
C GLN A 215 18.61 4.33 -2.52
N ARG A 216 19.45 4.61 -1.52
CA ARG A 216 19.27 4.17 -0.14
C ARG A 216 19.49 5.34 0.80
N GLY A 217 18.49 5.65 1.62
CA GLY A 217 18.57 6.77 2.55
C GLY A 217 18.83 8.07 1.80
N GLU A 218 19.91 8.74 2.18
CA GLU A 218 20.39 9.98 1.56
C GLU A 218 21.31 9.74 0.34
N GLU A 219 21.73 8.50 0.09
CA GLU A 219 22.65 8.15 -0.99
C GLU A 219 21.91 7.81 -2.28
N VAL A 220 22.24 8.50 -3.36
CA VAL A 220 21.68 8.29 -4.71
C VAL A 220 22.80 7.96 -5.70
N LEU A 221 22.57 6.91 -6.49
CA LEU A 221 23.43 6.50 -7.60
C LEU A 221 23.59 7.65 -8.60
N GLU A 222 24.83 7.94 -9.03
CA GLU A 222 25.20 9.16 -9.75
C GLU A 222 24.27 9.51 -10.93
N GLY A 223 23.99 8.55 -11.81
CA GLY A 223 23.13 8.74 -12.98
C GLY A 223 21.64 8.96 -12.68
N HIS A 224 21.24 8.87 -11.42
CA HIS A 224 19.85 9.02 -10.97
C HIS A 224 19.61 10.29 -10.14
N ARG A 225 20.64 11.11 -9.88
CA ARG A 225 20.54 12.31 -9.04
C ARG A 225 19.68 13.42 -9.62
N GLU A 226 19.59 13.50 -10.94
CA GLU A 226 18.86 14.55 -11.66
C GLU A 226 17.88 13.97 -12.67
N GLY A 227 16.75 14.64 -12.86
CA GLY A 227 15.76 14.24 -13.88
C GLY A 227 15.01 12.94 -13.58
N THR A 228 15.21 12.32 -12.42
CA THR A 228 14.50 11.12 -11.94
C THR A 228 13.58 11.48 -10.77
N PRO A 229 12.69 10.56 -10.33
CA PRO A 229 11.80 10.83 -9.23
C PRO A 229 12.41 10.53 -7.84
N THR A 230 13.71 10.23 -7.75
CA THR A 230 14.40 9.98 -6.47
C THR A 230 14.24 11.17 -5.52
N SER A 231 14.07 10.88 -4.24
CA SER A 231 13.91 11.88 -3.19
C SER A 231 14.65 11.38 -1.95
N PRO A 232 15.92 11.80 -1.75
CA PRO A 232 16.76 11.41 -0.62
C PRO A 232 16.08 11.66 0.72
N ARG A 233 16.01 10.62 1.54
CA ARG A 233 15.53 10.67 2.93
C ARG A 233 15.97 9.40 3.64
N TYR A 234 16.50 9.50 4.85
CA TYR A 234 17.12 8.40 5.60
C TYR A 234 16.28 7.09 5.70
N ASP A 235 14.95 7.15 5.68
CA ASP A 235 14.00 6.03 5.77
C ASP A 235 13.45 5.56 4.41
N VAL A 236 14.12 5.92 3.31
CA VAL A 236 13.62 5.68 1.94
C VAL A 236 14.60 4.87 1.10
N VAL A 237 14.05 3.94 0.32
CA VAL A 237 14.75 3.21 -0.75
C VAL A 237 14.03 3.48 -2.07
N TYR A 238 14.78 3.74 -3.15
CA TYR A 238 14.25 3.67 -4.51
C TYR A 238 14.89 2.52 -5.27
N LEU A 239 14.02 1.77 -5.95
CA LEU A 239 14.39 0.72 -6.89
C LEU A 239 13.98 1.11 -8.31
N LEU A 240 14.74 0.68 -9.31
CA LEU A 240 14.42 0.80 -10.74
C LEU A 240 14.32 -0.59 -11.37
N ASP A 241 13.21 -0.90 -12.03
CA ASP A 241 12.98 -2.22 -12.63
C ASP A 241 13.16 -2.26 -14.16
N GLY A 242 12.97 -3.45 -14.74
CA GLY A 242 13.07 -3.70 -16.18
C GLY A 242 12.07 -2.93 -17.05
N ARG A 243 10.99 -2.38 -16.47
CA ARG A 243 10.02 -1.53 -17.15
C ARG A 243 10.48 -0.08 -17.26
N GLY A 244 11.56 0.28 -16.56
CA GLY A 244 11.98 1.66 -16.36
C GLY A 244 11.13 2.41 -15.32
N TRP A 245 10.42 1.68 -14.46
CA TRP A 245 9.61 2.24 -13.37
C TRP A 245 10.45 2.37 -12.11
N TYR A 246 10.21 3.44 -11.37
CA TYR A 246 10.81 3.68 -10.06
C TYR A 246 9.82 3.27 -8.97
N TYR A 247 10.32 2.59 -7.95
CA TYR A 247 9.55 2.13 -6.81
C TYR A 247 10.12 2.76 -5.55
N ARG A 248 9.32 3.58 -4.89
CA ARG A 248 9.68 4.22 -3.64
C ARG A 248 9.14 3.38 -2.49
N TYR A 249 10.03 2.98 -1.60
CA TYR A 249 9.72 2.33 -0.32
C TYR A 249 10.04 3.35 0.76
N SER A 250 9.05 3.76 1.55
CA SER A 250 9.20 4.83 2.55
C SER A 250 8.67 4.39 3.91
N HIS A 251 9.05 5.16 4.94
CA HIS A 251 8.69 4.94 6.35
C HIS A 251 9.34 3.69 6.94
N LEU A 252 10.46 3.25 6.36
CA LEU A 252 11.19 2.08 6.83
C LEU A 252 11.76 2.35 8.23
N LYS A 253 11.48 1.45 9.17
CA LYS A 253 12.08 1.47 10.52
C LYS A 253 13.56 1.15 10.46
N GLU A 254 13.90 0.21 9.59
CA GLU A 254 15.24 -0.26 9.32
C GLU A 254 15.36 -0.49 7.81
N ILE A 255 16.51 -0.13 7.24
CA ILE A 255 16.91 -0.54 5.89
C ILE A 255 18.02 -1.58 6.02
N ASP A 256 17.84 -2.72 5.36
CA ASP A 256 18.80 -3.81 5.37
C ASP A 256 20.18 -3.31 4.88
N PRO A 257 21.27 -3.53 5.65
CA PRO A 257 22.61 -3.10 5.27
C PRO A 257 23.10 -3.62 3.91
N ALA A 258 22.56 -4.74 3.41
CA ALA A 258 22.90 -5.30 2.11
C ALA A 258 22.35 -4.48 0.93
N ILE A 259 21.32 -3.64 1.15
CA ILE A 259 20.79 -2.75 0.13
C ILE A 259 21.81 -1.62 -0.11
N GLN A 260 22.35 -1.53 -1.33
CA GLN A 260 23.36 -0.55 -1.68
C GLN A 260 23.10 0.02 -3.07
N PRO A 261 23.13 1.35 -3.28
CA PRO A 261 22.98 1.92 -4.61
C PRO A 261 23.97 1.32 -5.62
N GLY A 262 23.51 1.02 -6.83
CA GLY A 262 24.32 0.37 -7.87
C GLY A 262 24.30 -1.16 -7.85
N THR A 263 23.61 -1.79 -6.88
CA THR A 263 23.47 -3.25 -6.82
C THR A 263 22.16 -3.72 -7.45
N PHE A 264 22.20 -4.87 -8.12
CA PHE A 264 21.00 -5.56 -8.59
C PHE A 264 20.49 -6.51 -7.50
N ILE A 265 19.18 -6.48 -7.26
CA ILE A 265 18.50 -7.34 -6.31
C ILE A 265 17.35 -8.07 -7.00
N LYS A 266 17.00 -9.24 -6.46
CA LYS A 266 15.88 -10.05 -6.95
C LYS A 266 14.58 -9.70 -6.25
N MET A 267 13.48 -9.89 -6.94
CA MET A 267 12.14 -9.90 -6.37
C MET A 267 12.12 -10.79 -5.11
N GLY A 268 11.55 -10.29 -4.01
CA GLY A 268 11.54 -10.97 -2.71
C GLY A 268 12.77 -10.72 -1.83
N THR A 269 13.80 -10.01 -2.32
CA THR A 269 14.96 -9.61 -1.48
C THR A 269 14.47 -8.72 -0.33
N ARG A 270 14.92 -8.99 0.90
CA ARG A 270 14.62 -8.16 2.07
C ARG A 270 15.15 -6.74 1.88
N ILE A 271 14.26 -5.76 2.00
CA ILE A 271 14.60 -4.32 1.98
C ILE A 271 14.78 -3.80 3.40
N GLY A 272 14.00 -4.31 4.35
CA GLY A 272 14.00 -3.80 5.73
C GLY A 272 12.74 -4.17 6.50
N THR A 273 12.33 -3.29 7.42
CA THR A 273 11.07 -3.43 8.17
C THR A 273 10.23 -2.17 8.06
N ALA A 274 8.91 -2.33 8.00
CA ALA A 274 7.99 -1.21 7.96
C ALA A 274 7.93 -0.52 9.34
N GLY A 275 7.77 0.80 9.32
CA GLY A 275 7.70 1.62 10.51
C GLY A 275 6.92 2.90 10.27
N LYS A 276 7.15 3.88 11.14
CA LYS A 276 6.52 5.20 11.09
C LYS A 276 7.52 6.33 10.97
N GLU A 277 8.67 6.05 10.37
CA GLU A 277 9.75 7.01 10.19
C GLU A 277 9.39 8.07 9.12
N GLY A 278 10.16 9.16 9.03
CA GLY A 278 9.91 10.23 8.06
C GLY A 278 8.49 10.84 8.11
N ALA A 279 7.93 11.23 6.96
CA ALA A 279 6.63 11.91 6.93
C ALA A 279 5.40 10.97 7.00
N SER A 280 5.41 9.96 7.90
CA SER A 280 4.40 8.88 7.99
C SER A 280 3.03 9.31 8.53
N GLY A 281 2.90 10.56 8.98
CA GLY A 281 1.72 10.98 9.74
C GLY A 281 1.59 10.32 11.11
N GLY A 282 2.64 9.62 11.59
CA GLY A 282 2.68 9.04 12.93
C GLY A 282 2.02 7.68 13.05
N TRP A 283 1.82 6.93 11.97
CA TRP A 283 1.37 5.54 12.06
C TRP A 283 2.26 4.66 11.17
N SER A 284 2.36 3.38 11.54
CA SER A 284 3.28 2.45 10.90
C SER A 284 2.67 1.82 9.65
N HIS A 285 3.40 1.94 8.54
CA HIS A 285 3.06 1.40 7.24
C HIS A 285 4.28 1.38 6.32
N LEU A 286 4.20 0.61 5.24
CA LEU A 286 5.04 0.83 4.07
C LEU A 286 4.31 1.77 3.12
N HIS A 287 4.89 2.93 2.84
CA HIS A 287 4.47 3.70 1.66
C HIS A 287 5.22 3.19 0.43
N PHE A 288 4.48 2.54 -0.46
CA PHE A 288 4.95 1.94 -1.70
C PHE A 288 4.37 2.71 -2.90
N GLU A 289 5.21 3.45 -3.61
CA GLU A 289 4.78 4.29 -4.72
C GLU A 289 5.49 3.87 -6.01
N MET A 290 4.69 3.58 -7.05
CA MET A 290 5.18 3.26 -8.39
C MET A 290 5.19 4.52 -9.25
N LYS A 291 6.31 4.84 -9.88
CA LYS A 291 6.45 5.99 -10.78
C LYS A 291 6.95 5.57 -12.15
N SER A 292 6.26 6.05 -13.18
CA SER A 292 6.71 5.91 -14.57
C SER A 292 6.68 7.25 -15.28
N LYS A 293 7.31 7.30 -16.46
CA LYS A 293 7.03 8.37 -17.40
C LYS A 293 5.58 8.30 -17.86
N GLN A 294 4.96 9.47 -17.95
CA GLN A 294 3.58 9.65 -18.35
C GLN A 294 3.51 10.28 -19.75
N PRO A 295 2.35 10.27 -20.43
CA PRO A 295 2.21 10.87 -21.77
C PRO A 295 2.66 12.34 -21.86
N SER A 296 2.64 13.07 -20.74
CA SER A 296 3.15 14.44 -20.62
C SER A 296 4.68 14.58 -20.69
N GLY A 297 5.43 13.47 -20.65
CA GLY A 297 6.89 13.42 -20.49
C GLY A 297 7.38 13.53 -19.04
N GLU A 298 6.49 13.82 -18.10
CA GLU A 298 6.81 13.96 -16.68
C GLU A 298 6.79 12.61 -15.95
N TRP A 299 7.42 12.55 -14.79
CA TRP A 299 7.24 11.44 -13.86
C TRP A 299 5.90 11.56 -13.18
N GLY A 300 5.15 10.47 -13.12
CA GLY A 300 3.88 10.43 -12.41
C GLY A 300 3.62 9.08 -11.77
N THR A 301 2.81 9.12 -10.72
CA THR A 301 2.35 7.95 -9.98
C THR A 301 1.51 7.04 -10.87
N GLN A 302 1.83 5.75 -10.85
CA GLN A 302 1.01 4.68 -11.40
C GLN A 302 0.05 4.18 -10.32
N ALA A 303 -1.24 4.15 -10.63
CA ALA A 303 -2.26 3.66 -9.73
C ALA A 303 -2.06 2.17 -9.43
N GLY A 304 -1.93 1.82 -8.16
CA GLY A 304 -1.49 0.52 -7.71
C GLY A 304 -2.58 -0.44 -7.26
N TYR A 305 -3.77 0.06 -6.89
CA TYR A 305 -4.84 -0.78 -6.33
C TYR A 305 -5.17 -2.00 -7.20
N ALA A 306 -5.55 -1.79 -8.46
CA ALA A 306 -5.97 -2.88 -9.35
C ALA A 306 -4.83 -3.90 -9.61
N ILE A 307 -3.59 -3.41 -9.76
CA ILE A 307 -2.41 -4.25 -9.97
C ILE A 307 -2.16 -5.11 -8.73
N MET A 308 -2.11 -4.51 -7.54
CA MET A 308 -1.85 -5.27 -6.32
C MET A 308 -2.97 -6.26 -6.00
N ARG A 309 -4.22 -5.89 -6.28
CA ARG A 309 -5.35 -6.82 -6.15
C ARG A 309 -5.20 -8.04 -7.06
N GLU A 310 -4.85 -7.85 -8.34
CA GLU A 310 -4.61 -8.98 -9.26
C GLU A 310 -3.46 -9.88 -8.77
N ILE A 311 -2.37 -9.27 -8.29
CA ILE A 311 -1.22 -9.98 -7.73
C ILE A 311 -1.64 -10.81 -6.51
N CYS A 312 -2.37 -10.23 -5.54
CA CYS A 312 -2.73 -10.92 -4.31
C CYS A 312 -3.76 -12.03 -4.55
N ILE A 313 -4.73 -11.83 -5.47
CA ILE A 313 -5.64 -12.92 -5.88
C ILE A 313 -4.85 -14.12 -6.38
N ARG A 314 -3.88 -13.89 -7.27
CA ARG A 314 -3.08 -14.96 -7.87
C ARG A 314 -2.13 -15.61 -6.86
N ASP A 315 -1.41 -14.81 -6.09
CA ASP A 315 -0.28 -15.28 -5.28
C ASP A 315 -0.70 -15.75 -3.88
N GLU A 316 -1.76 -15.18 -3.31
CA GLU A 316 -2.34 -15.60 -2.02
C GLU A 316 -3.55 -16.54 -2.19
N GLY A 317 -4.04 -16.74 -3.42
CA GLY A 317 -5.18 -17.62 -3.69
C GLY A 317 -6.51 -17.10 -3.14
N LEU A 318 -6.73 -15.79 -3.19
CA LEU A 318 -7.95 -15.16 -2.66
C LEU A 318 -9.16 -15.49 -3.55
N ASN A 319 -10.18 -16.13 -2.97
CA ASN A 319 -11.43 -16.46 -3.67
C ASN A 319 -12.55 -15.47 -3.41
N ILE A 320 -12.44 -14.63 -2.38
CA ILE A 320 -13.44 -13.64 -2.01
C ILE A 320 -12.74 -12.40 -1.43
N ILE A 321 -13.23 -11.22 -1.79
CA ILE A 321 -12.70 -9.94 -1.33
C ILE A 321 -13.88 -9.03 -0.96
N ALA A 322 -13.98 -8.69 0.31
CA ALA A 322 -14.83 -7.59 0.79
C ALA A 322 -14.19 -6.25 0.43
N ASN A 323 -15.01 -5.29 0.01
CA ASN A 323 -14.53 -3.93 -0.24
C ASN A 323 -15.56 -2.89 0.22
N ALA A 324 -15.34 -2.32 1.39
CA ALA A 324 -16.18 -1.30 2.00
C ALA A 324 -15.75 0.13 1.64
N ARG A 325 -14.61 0.28 0.95
CA ARG A 325 -13.88 1.55 0.75
C ARG A 325 -14.41 2.34 -0.45
N PRO A 326 -14.20 3.66 -0.56
CA PRO A 326 -13.34 4.55 0.24
C PRO A 326 -13.94 4.90 1.62
N GLY A 327 -13.13 5.58 2.45
CA GLY A 327 -13.62 6.24 3.66
C GLY A 327 -14.52 7.45 3.38
N HIS A 328 -15.32 7.82 4.37
CA HIS A 328 -16.31 8.89 4.29
C HIS A 328 -15.90 10.08 5.18
N PHE A 329 -16.11 11.30 4.67
CA PHE A 329 -15.84 12.54 5.38
C PHE A 329 -17.05 13.46 5.30
N ILE A 330 -17.78 13.59 6.40
CA ILE A 330 -19.09 14.25 6.47
C ILE A 330 -19.23 15.10 7.73
N VAL A 331 -20.29 15.91 7.79
CA VAL A 331 -20.69 16.63 9.02
C VAL A 331 -21.80 15.86 9.72
N ALA A 332 -21.84 15.88 11.06
CA ALA A 332 -22.90 15.24 11.82
C ALA A 332 -24.30 15.68 11.35
N GLY A 333 -25.21 14.72 11.21
CA GLY A 333 -26.56 14.89 10.67
C GLY A 333 -26.64 14.81 9.14
N GLN A 334 -25.51 14.76 8.42
CA GLN A 334 -25.51 14.51 6.97
C GLN A 334 -25.63 13.01 6.67
N GLU A 335 -26.22 12.73 5.52
CA GLU A 335 -26.30 11.40 4.95
C GLU A 335 -25.04 11.09 4.13
N THR A 336 -24.61 9.83 4.14
CA THR A 336 -23.63 9.29 3.22
C THR A 336 -24.06 7.93 2.70
N THR A 337 -23.67 7.60 1.47
CA THR A 337 -23.98 6.30 0.86
C THR A 337 -22.83 5.34 1.07
N LEU A 338 -23.05 4.30 1.86
CA LEU A 338 -22.09 3.19 2.00
C LEU A 338 -22.31 2.22 0.85
N ASP A 339 -21.23 1.72 0.26
CA ASP A 339 -21.27 0.94 -0.98
C ASP A 339 -20.24 -0.19 -0.96
N GLY A 340 -20.73 -1.42 -0.86
CA GLY A 340 -19.97 -2.66 -0.82
C GLY A 340 -19.92 -3.36 -2.17
N SER A 341 -20.58 -2.83 -3.20
CA SER A 341 -20.71 -3.47 -4.53
C SER A 341 -19.38 -3.65 -5.27
N ARG A 342 -18.29 -3.08 -4.75
CA ARG A 342 -16.91 -3.28 -5.24
C ARG A 342 -16.27 -4.58 -4.72
N SER A 343 -16.99 -5.33 -3.88
CA SER A 343 -16.60 -6.66 -3.43
C SER A 343 -16.62 -7.65 -4.59
N TRP A 344 -15.95 -8.79 -4.44
CA TRP A 344 -15.81 -9.78 -5.50
C TRP A 344 -15.71 -11.20 -4.93
N SER A 345 -16.26 -12.17 -5.65
CA SER A 345 -16.02 -13.59 -5.45
C SER A 345 -15.61 -14.25 -6.77
N ALA A 346 -14.76 -15.27 -6.69
CA ALA A 346 -14.42 -16.16 -7.79
C ALA A 346 -15.58 -17.11 -8.15
N GLU A 347 -16.46 -17.40 -7.17
CA GLU A 347 -17.49 -18.44 -7.25
C GLU A 347 -18.89 -17.90 -7.61
N GLY A 348 -19.08 -16.58 -7.66
CA GLY A 348 -20.32 -15.97 -8.17
C GLY A 348 -20.87 -14.82 -7.31
N ASP A 349 -22.18 -14.85 -7.08
CA ASP A 349 -22.92 -13.79 -6.41
C ASP A 349 -22.55 -13.68 -4.93
N LEU A 350 -22.64 -12.46 -4.40
CA LEU A 350 -22.31 -12.14 -3.01
C LEU A 350 -23.55 -11.84 -2.18
N LEU A 351 -23.55 -12.34 -0.95
CA LEU A 351 -24.41 -11.88 0.14
C LEU A 351 -23.67 -10.81 0.93
N TYR A 352 -24.39 -9.75 1.29
CA TYR A 352 -23.83 -8.60 2.02
C TYR A 352 -24.43 -8.53 3.43
N GLU A 353 -23.58 -8.19 4.39
CA GLU A 353 -23.97 -7.89 5.77
C GLU A 353 -23.09 -6.75 6.31
N TRP A 354 -23.68 -5.57 6.39
CA TRP A 354 -23.10 -4.42 7.06
C TRP A 354 -23.44 -4.45 8.54
N ILE A 355 -22.45 -4.22 9.40
CA ILE A 355 -22.58 -4.21 10.86
C ILE A 355 -22.01 -2.89 11.38
N PHE A 356 -22.84 -2.15 12.12
CA PHE A 356 -22.48 -0.80 12.55
C PHE A 356 -22.03 -0.70 14.01
N ASP A 357 -21.38 0.41 14.35
CA ASP A 357 -20.98 0.73 15.73
C ASP A 357 -22.14 0.76 16.74
N ASP A 358 -23.34 1.10 16.28
CA ASP A 358 -24.59 1.10 17.06
C ASP A 358 -25.24 -0.30 17.21
N GLY A 359 -24.63 -1.33 16.61
CA GLY A 359 -25.11 -2.71 16.62
C GLY A 359 -26.22 -3.02 15.60
N THR A 360 -26.67 -2.03 14.82
CA THR A 360 -27.62 -2.27 13.72
C THR A 360 -26.94 -2.93 12.52
N THR A 361 -27.75 -3.48 11.61
CA THR A 361 -27.24 -4.19 10.42
C THR A 361 -28.02 -3.81 9.17
N GLU A 362 -27.38 -3.93 8.01
CA GLU A 362 -28.01 -3.78 6.69
C GLU A 362 -27.51 -4.87 5.72
N LYS A 363 -28.37 -5.35 4.82
CA LYS A 363 -28.04 -6.45 3.89
C LYS A 363 -27.96 -6.02 2.43
N SER A 364 -28.32 -4.78 2.15
CA SER A 364 -28.20 -4.19 0.82
C SER A 364 -26.72 -3.92 0.50
N PRO A 365 -26.27 -4.15 -0.74
CA PRO A 365 -24.90 -3.82 -1.14
C PRO A 365 -24.62 -2.32 -1.07
N GLN A 366 -25.65 -1.48 -1.23
CA GLN A 366 -25.55 -0.03 -1.16
C GLN A 366 -26.80 0.55 -0.48
N PHE A 367 -26.60 1.53 0.40
CA PHE A 367 -27.67 2.23 1.12
C PHE A 367 -27.15 3.55 1.71
N SER A 368 -28.07 4.40 2.12
CA SER A 368 -27.78 5.68 2.78
C SER A 368 -27.84 5.54 4.30
N LYS A 369 -26.90 6.17 5.02
CA LYS A 369 -26.88 6.24 6.49
C LYS A 369 -26.55 7.65 6.98
N VAL A 370 -27.18 8.06 8.09
CA VAL A 370 -26.97 9.34 8.76
C VAL A 370 -26.24 9.11 10.08
N TYR A 371 -25.24 9.95 10.36
CA TYR A 371 -24.47 9.92 11.59
C TYR A 371 -24.78 11.14 12.45
N PRO A 372 -25.54 11.02 13.55
CA PRO A 372 -25.99 12.18 14.32
C PRO A 372 -24.92 12.75 15.26
N GLN A 373 -23.88 12.00 15.57
CA GLN A 373 -22.82 12.39 16.51
C GLN A 373 -21.48 12.55 15.79
N PRO A 374 -20.71 13.62 16.09
CA PRO A 374 -19.33 13.74 15.65
C PRO A 374 -18.47 12.62 16.22
N GLY A 375 -17.47 12.16 15.48
CA GLY A 375 -16.61 11.04 15.88
C GLY A 375 -15.91 10.37 14.72
N TYR A 376 -15.21 9.28 15.02
CA TYR A 376 -14.54 8.42 14.05
C TYR A 376 -15.09 7.00 14.16
N PHE A 377 -15.93 6.62 13.22
CA PHE A 377 -16.56 5.29 13.19
C PHE A 377 -15.86 4.40 12.16
N THR A 378 -15.93 3.08 12.34
CA THR A 378 -15.32 2.12 11.42
C THR A 378 -16.33 1.01 11.09
N GLU A 379 -17.17 1.20 10.08
CA GLU A 379 -18.24 0.24 9.79
C GLU A 379 -17.71 -1.02 9.14
N THR A 380 -18.31 -2.17 9.47
CA THR A 380 -17.89 -3.49 8.97
C THR A 380 -18.76 -3.92 7.81
N LEU A 381 -18.15 -4.31 6.72
CA LEU A 381 -18.78 -5.10 5.66
C LEU A 381 -18.29 -6.54 5.78
N LYS A 382 -19.22 -7.47 5.89
CA LYS A 382 -19.00 -8.89 5.67
C LYS A 382 -19.63 -9.27 4.34
N VAL A 383 -18.91 -10.04 3.54
CA VAL A 383 -19.47 -10.70 2.35
C VAL A 383 -19.27 -12.20 2.44
N SER A 384 -20.20 -12.94 1.85
CA SER A 384 -20.08 -14.38 1.65
C SER A 384 -20.58 -14.80 0.28
N ASP A 385 -20.04 -15.89 -0.26
CA ASP A 385 -20.53 -16.51 -1.50
C ASP A 385 -21.28 -17.82 -1.22
N GLU A 386 -21.76 -18.46 -2.29
CA GLU A 386 -22.57 -19.69 -2.23
C GLU A 386 -21.77 -20.91 -1.73
N GLU A 387 -20.45 -20.90 -1.89
CA GLU A 387 -19.53 -21.94 -1.41
C GLU A 387 -19.17 -21.76 0.08
N GLY A 388 -19.67 -20.69 0.71
CA GLY A 388 -19.46 -20.40 2.12
C GLY A 388 -18.12 -19.72 2.42
N ASN A 389 -17.41 -19.22 1.40
CA ASN A 389 -16.26 -18.35 1.63
C ASN A 389 -16.75 -17.04 2.27
N VAL A 390 -15.94 -16.48 3.16
CA VAL A 390 -16.28 -15.23 3.88
C VAL A 390 -15.08 -14.31 3.90
N ASP A 391 -15.32 -13.04 3.65
CA ASP A 391 -14.35 -11.97 3.85
C ASP A 391 -14.95 -10.74 4.52
N TYR A 392 -14.07 -9.95 5.12
CA TYR A 392 -14.43 -8.74 5.86
C TYR A 392 -13.58 -7.56 5.41
N ASP A 393 -14.22 -6.40 5.31
CA ASP A 393 -13.53 -5.13 5.12
C ASP A 393 -14.20 -4.04 5.96
N PHE A 394 -13.49 -2.94 6.15
CA PHE A 394 -13.90 -1.86 7.01
C PHE A 394 -13.79 -0.52 6.30
N THR A 395 -14.77 0.36 6.54
CA THR A 395 -14.73 1.75 6.06
C THR A 395 -14.77 2.72 7.22
N SER A 396 -13.85 3.69 7.21
CA SER A 396 -13.84 4.75 8.20
C SER A 396 -14.85 5.84 7.83
N VAL A 397 -15.67 6.25 8.79
CA VAL A 397 -16.58 7.39 8.67
C VAL A 397 -16.14 8.47 9.64
N ILE A 398 -15.54 9.53 9.10
CA ILE A 398 -15.10 10.70 9.84
C ILE A 398 -16.26 11.70 9.85
N VAL A 399 -16.80 11.96 11.04
CA VAL A 399 -17.97 12.82 11.24
C VAL A 399 -17.55 14.06 12.01
N LEU A 400 -17.59 15.22 11.35
CA LEU A 400 -17.23 16.51 11.95
C LEU A 400 -18.33 17.05 12.85
N ASP A 401 -17.92 17.83 13.86
CA ASP A 401 -18.84 18.64 14.65
C ASP A 401 -19.32 19.82 13.79
N PRO A 402 -20.64 20.03 13.58
CA PRO A 402 -21.15 21.23 12.92
C PRO A 402 -20.73 22.54 13.62
N LYS A 403 -20.32 22.49 14.89
CA LYS A 403 -19.78 23.64 15.64
C LYS A 403 -18.27 23.82 15.47
N ASP A 404 -17.55 22.82 14.97
CA ASP A 404 -16.12 22.85 14.69
C ASP A 404 -15.78 22.13 13.38
N LEU A 405 -15.88 22.87 12.27
CA LEU A 405 -15.51 22.40 10.94
C LEU A 405 -14.03 22.63 10.61
N GLN A 406 -13.21 22.97 11.61
CA GLN A 406 -11.78 23.27 11.41
C GLN A 406 -10.87 22.16 11.91
N HIS A 407 -11.35 21.29 12.81
CA HIS A 407 -10.56 20.21 13.39
C HIS A 407 -11.17 18.84 13.09
N TYR A 408 -10.29 17.85 12.95
CA TYR A 408 -10.70 16.46 12.82
C TYR A 408 -11.07 15.89 14.20
N PRO A 409 -12.08 14.99 14.29
CA PRO A 409 -12.34 14.26 15.53
C PRO A 409 -11.15 13.35 15.90
N PRO A 410 -11.10 12.84 17.15
CA PRO A 410 -10.14 11.82 17.54
C PRO A 410 -10.23 10.59 16.64
N SER A 411 -9.12 9.88 16.44
CA SER A 411 -9.10 8.63 15.66
C SER A 411 -8.18 7.60 16.30
N LEU A 412 -8.42 6.33 15.99
CA LEU A 412 -7.57 5.21 16.39
C LEU A 412 -6.96 4.52 15.15
N ASN A 413 -5.71 4.06 15.28
CA ASN A 413 -5.10 3.14 14.33
C ASN A 413 -4.66 1.89 15.07
N ALA A 414 -5.28 0.75 14.76
CA ALA A 414 -4.85 -0.55 15.23
C ALA A 414 -4.14 -1.33 14.12
N ASN A 415 -3.25 -2.24 14.52
CA ASN A 415 -2.57 -3.21 13.66
C ASN A 415 -2.24 -4.47 14.48
N TYR A 416 -1.88 -5.55 13.78
CA TYR A 416 -1.47 -6.80 14.42
C TYR A 416 -0.37 -7.51 13.64
N TYR A 417 0.30 -8.45 14.31
CA TYR A 417 1.31 -9.33 13.73
C TYR A 417 1.48 -10.60 14.57
N PRO A 418 1.75 -11.78 13.95
CA PRO A 418 1.79 -12.02 12.50
C PRO A 418 0.37 -12.05 11.91
N SER A 419 0.24 -11.94 10.58
CA SER A 419 -1.03 -12.16 9.88
C SER A 419 -1.06 -13.47 9.10
N GLN A 420 0.07 -13.87 8.52
CA GLN A 420 0.12 -15.03 7.64
C GLN A 420 0.21 -16.33 8.43
N ASN A 421 -0.45 -17.38 7.93
CA ASN A 421 -0.39 -18.75 8.46
C ASN A 421 -0.72 -18.87 9.96
N LEU A 422 -1.58 -18.00 10.48
CA LEU A 422 -2.02 -18.02 11.87
C LEU A 422 -2.76 -19.31 12.20
N LYS A 423 -2.38 -19.97 13.30
CA LYS A 423 -3.02 -21.18 13.81
C LYS A 423 -3.63 -20.94 15.18
N ALA A 424 -4.59 -21.78 15.54
CA ALA A 424 -5.13 -21.79 16.89
C ALA A 424 -4.00 -21.99 17.92
N GLY A 425 -3.97 -21.12 18.93
CA GLY A 425 -2.93 -21.08 19.97
C GLY A 425 -1.71 -20.22 19.63
N ASP A 426 -1.56 -19.71 18.40
CA ASP A 426 -0.48 -18.77 18.08
C ASP A 426 -0.70 -17.44 18.82
N GLU A 427 0.38 -16.89 19.37
CA GLU A 427 0.37 -15.58 20.01
C GLU A 427 0.40 -14.47 18.95
N ILE A 428 -0.57 -13.57 19.02
CA ILE A 428 -0.68 -12.40 18.15
C ILE A 428 -0.40 -11.15 18.98
N THR A 429 0.49 -10.30 18.46
CA THR A 429 0.74 -8.97 19.02
C THR A 429 -0.16 -7.97 18.32
N PHE A 430 -0.98 -7.26 19.09
CA PHE A 430 -1.79 -6.15 18.64
C PHE A 430 -1.19 -4.83 19.14
N LYS A 431 -1.30 -3.79 18.32
CA LYS A 431 -0.92 -2.44 18.72
C LYS A 431 -2.03 -1.46 18.38
N VAL A 432 -2.23 -0.46 19.22
CA VAL A 432 -3.12 0.67 18.94
C VAL A 432 -2.45 1.99 19.26
N ARG A 433 -2.73 3.00 18.43
CA ARG A 433 -2.34 4.39 18.67
C ARG A 433 -3.54 5.31 18.47
N ALA A 434 -3.72 6.22 19.42
CA ALA A 434 -4.69 7.29 19.34
C ALA A 434 -4.09 8.56 18.74
N PHE A 435 -4.95 9.35 18.08
CA PHE A 435 -4.62 10.66 17.51
C PHE A 435 -5.70 11.66 17.92
N ARG A 436 -5.29 12.88 18.30
CA ARG A 436 -6.20 13.98 18.69
C ARG A 436 -7.17 13.59 19.81
N MET A 437 -6.70 12.73 20.71
CA MET A 437 -7.54 12.11 21.72
C MET A 437 -7.35 12.81 23.06
N GLN A 438 -8.41 13.27 23.72
CA GLN A 438 -8.28 13.89 25.03
C GLN A 438 -8.59 12.84 26.10
N GLY A 439 -7.57 12.26 26.74
CA GLY A 439 -7.78 11.27 27.81
C GLY A 439 -8.60 10.04 27.37
N GLY A 440 -9.18 9.33 28.33
CA GLY A 440 -9.87 8.05 28.10
C GLY A 440 -8.91 6.87 27.91
N LYS A 441 -9.46 5.66 27.81
CA LYS A 441 -8.71 4.41 27.64
C LYS A 441 -9.26 3.63 26.45
N GLU A 442 -8.41 2.86 25.78
CA GLU A 442 -8.90 1.95 24.74
C GLU A 442 -9.47 0.68 25.37
N GLU A 443 -10.66 0.30 24.95
CA GLU A 443 -11.32 -0.97 25.25
C GLU A 443 -11.19 -1.90 24.04
N TRP A 444 -10.66 -3.09 24.27
CA TRP A 444 -10.44 -4.13 23.28
C TRP A 444 -11.45 -5.25 23.47
N ASP A 445 -12.24 -5.50 22.43
CA ASP A 445 -13.04 -6.71 22.27
C ASP A 445 -12.37 -7.57 21.18
N PHE A 446 -11.86 -8.74 21.53
CA PHE A 446 -11.16 -9.62 20.60
C PHE A 446 -12.09 -10.45 19.70
N GLY A 447 -13.41 -10.38 19.91
CA GLY A 447 -14.42 -11.05 19.09
C GLY A 447 -14.57 -12.55 19.34
N ASP A 448 -13.91 -13.10 20.36
CA ASP A 448 -13.97 -14.53 20.74
C ASP A 448 -14.69 -14.77 22.07
N GLY A 449 -15.29 -13.74 22.67
CA GLY A 449 -15.97 -13.80 23.96
C GLY A 449 -15.03 -13.73 25.17
N SER A 450 -13.72 -13.49 24.97
CA SER A 450 -12.81 -13.17 26.06
C SER A 450 -13.21 -11.85 26.77
N PRO A 451 -12.81 -11.64 28.04
CA PRO A 451 -13.08 -10.38 28.73
C PRO A 451 -12.44 -9.19 28.01
N VAL A 452 -13.15 -8.06 28.01
CA VAL A 452 -12.63 -6.79 27.48
C VAL A 452 -11.29 -6.45 28.14
N PHE A 453 -10.30 -6.15 27.32
CA PHE A 453 -8.98 -5.71 27.78
C PHE A 453 -8.85 -4.19 27.64
N VAL A 454 -8.13 -3.53 28.54
CA VAL A 454 -8.02 -2.06 28.54
C VAL A 454 -6.57 -1.63 28.41
N THR A 455 -6.29 -0.72 27.48
CA THR A 455 -5.00 -0.06 27.32
C THR A 455 -5.13 1.46 27.36
N GLU A 456 -3.99 2.16 27.34
CA GLU A 456 -3.95 3.59 27.15
C GLU A 456 -2.74 3.95 26.28
N SER A 457 -2.97 4.22 25.00
CA SER A 457 -1.94 4.74 24.10
C SER A 457 -1.74 6.25 24.31
N PRO A 458 -0.51 6.77 24.14
CA PRO A 458 -0.26 8.20 24.30
C PRO A 458 -0.98 8.99 23.19
N SER A 459 -1.90 9.86 23.59
CA SER A 459 -2.83 10.55 22.71
C SER A 459 -2.23 11.61 21.78
N ASP A 460 -1.02 12.10 22.12
CA ASP A 460 -0.26 13.13 21.38
C ASP A 460 1.23 12.76 21.26
N SER A 461 1.52 11.44 21.21
CA SER A 461 2.87 10.97 20.96
C SER A 461 3.42 11.64 19.69
N LYS A 462 4.69 12.07 19.72
CA LYS A 462 5.35 12.61 18.51
C LYS A 462 5.32 11.53 17.42
N PRO A 463 5.29 11.88 16.12
CA PRO A 463 5.21 10.89 15.04
C PRO A 463 6.18 9.71 15.22
N PHE A 464 7.43 9.98 15.64
CA PHE A 464 8.52 9.02 15.84
C PHE A 464 8.68 8.48 17.27
N ASP A 465 7.72 8.72 18.16
CA ASP A 465 7.81 8.26 19.54
C ASP A 465 7.90 6.72 19.59
N PRO A 466 9.02 6.11 20.04
CA PRO A 466 9.16 4.66 20.05
C PRO A 466 8.09 3.97 20.91
N ASP A 467 7.52 4.69 21.88
CA ASP A 467 6.46 4.21 22.78
C ASP A 467 5.07 4.72 22.36
N GLY A 468 4.91 5.17 21.11
CA GLY A 468 3.68 5.75 20.58
C GLY A 468 2.52 4.76 20.39
N TYR A 469 2.73 3.47 20.65
CA TYR A 469 1.71 2.43 20.58
C TYR A 469 1.49 1.79 21.95
N ALA A 470 0.23 1.62 22.35
CA ALA A 470 -0.11 0.61 23.34
C ALA A 470 -0.05 -0.77 22.69
N VAL A 471 0.43 -1.77 23.43
CA VAL A 471 0.65 -3.13 22.94
C VAL A 471 -0.12 -4.12 23.81
N VAL A 472 -0.82 -5.06 23.17
CA VAL A 472 -1.49 -6.19 23.83
C VAL A 472 -1.20 -7.47 23.07
N LYS A 473 -1.18 -8.59 23.77
CA LYS A 473 -1.02 -9.93 23.19
C LYS A 473 -2.28 -10.74 23.43
N HIS A 474 -2.71 -11.50 22.43
CA HIS A 474 -3.88 -12.37 22.53
C HIS A 474 -3.67 -13.66 21.73
N GLN A 475 -4.43 -14.70 22.07
CA GLN A 475 -4.41 -16.01 21.42
C GLN A 475 -5.84 -16.47 21.16
N TYR A 476 -6.09 -17.01 19.98
CA TYR A 476 -7.37 -17.65 19.64
C TYR A 476 -7.25 -19.16 19.77
N ASN A 477 -8.10 -19.78 20.58
CA ASN A 477 -8.03 -21.22 20.85
C ASN A 477 -8.67 -22.10 19.77
N GLN A 478 -9.36 -21.50 18.80
CA GLN A 478 -10.04 -22.20 17.72
C GLN A 478 -9.77 -21.50 16.38
N PRO A 479 -9.82 -22.24 15.26
CA PRO A 479 -9.89 -21.62 13.93
C PRO A 479 -11.18 -20.79 13.79
N GLY A 480 -11.10 -19.72 13.01
CA GLY A 480 -12.24 -18.83 12.77
C GLY A 480 -11.86 -17.49 12.17
N ASN A 481 -12.88 -16.68 11.88
CA ASN A 481 -12.73 -15.27 11.52
C ASN A 481 -13.15 -14.42 12.72
N TYR A 482 -12.21 -13.70 13.32
CA TYR A 482 -12.47 -12.84 14.48
C TYR A 482 -12.39 -11.37 14.09
N ILE A 483 -13.31 -10.56 14.62
CA ILE A 483 -13.29 -9.12 14.43
C ILE A 483 -12.88 -8.46 15.75
N VAL A 484 -11.63 -8.01 15.81
CA VAL A 484 -11.15 -7.24 16.95
C VAL A 484 -11.69 -5.84 16.82
N THR A 485 -12.35 -5.34 17.86
CA THR A 485 -12.85 -3.96 17.91
C THR A 485 -12.16 -3.21 19.04
N VAL A 486 -11.58 -2.06 18.70
CA VAL A 486 -10.96 -1.15 19.67
C VAL A 486 -11.76 0.15 19.71
N ARG A 487 -12.21 0.54 20.90
CA ARG A 487 -12.99 1.76 21.13
C ARG A 487 -12.31 2.65 22.16
N ARG A 488 -12.34 3.96 21.94
CA ARG A 488 -11.96 4.96 22.94
C ARG A 488 -12.83 6.19 22.75
N THR A 489 -13.43 6.66 23.84
CA THR A 489 -14.16 7.93 23.86
C THR A 489 -13.28 8.99 24.49
N SER A 490 -13.06 10.07 23.75
CA SER A 490 -12.35 11.26 24.22
C SER A 490 -13.14 11.96 25.32
N THR A 491 -12.50 12.69 26.23
CA THR A 491 -13.15 13.37 27.37
C THR A 491 -14.10 14.49 26.94
N ASP A 492 -13.97 14.99 25.71
CA ASP A 492 -14.91 15.90 25.06
C ASP A 492 -16.15 15.19 24.48
N GLY A 493 -16.21 13.86 24.58
CA GLY A 493 -17.36 13.02 24.23
C GLY A 493 -17.30 12.40 22.83
N TYR A 494 -16.27 12.69 22.03
CA TYR A 494 -16.17 12.11 20.68
C TYR A 494 -15.68 10.66 20.72
N PRO A 495 -16.44 9.70 20.16
CA PRO A 495 -16.02 8.31 20.05
C PRO A 495 -15.02 8.14 18.90
N ALA A 496 -14.09 7.21 19.08
CA ALA A 496 -13.27 6.68 18.01
C ALA A 496 -13.27 5.14 18.08
N THR A 497 -13.51 4.50 16.95
CA THR A 497 -13.49 3.04 16.78
C THR A 497 -12.54 2.65 15.66
N THR A 498 -11.81 1.55 15.82
CA THR A 498 -11.07 0.88 14.74
C THR A 498 -11.26 -0.64 14.86
N ARG A 499 -11.13 -1.35 13.74
CA ARG A 499 -11.36 -2.80 13.67
C ARG A 499 -10.27 -3.51 12.88
N LEU A 500 -10.06 -4.78 13.21
CA LEU A 500 -9.15 -5.70 12.53
C LEU A 500 -9.86 -7.03 12.29
N HIS A 501 -9.65 -7.63 11.12
CA HIS A 501 -10.08 -8.99 10.82
C HIS A 501 -8.89 -9.94 11.03
N ILE A 502 -9.09 -10.94 11.89
CA ILE A 502 -8.10 -11.95 12.24
C ILE A 502 -8.59 -13.31 11.73
N PRO A 503 -8.10 -13.77 10.57
CA PRO A 503 -8.31 -15.14 10.12
C PRO A 503 -7.36 -16.09 10.85
N VAL A 504 -7.90 -17.09 11.56
CA VAL A 504 -7.12 -18.11 12.27
C VAL A 504 -7.44 -19.47 11.68
N GLY A 505 -6.40 -20.20 11.27
CA GLY A 505 -6.50 -21.54 10.70
C GLY A 505 -7.04 -21.58 9.27
N LYS A 506 -6.86 -20.50 8.50
CA LYS A 506 -7.10 -20.48 7.05
C LYS A 506 -6.05 -21.30 6.29
#